data_AF-N1UMV4-F1
#
_entry.id   AF-N1UMV4-F1
#
_cell.length_a   1.000
_cell.length_b   1.000
_cell.length_c   1.000
_cell.angle_alpha   90.00
_cell.angle_beta   90.00
_cell.angle_gamma   90.00
#
_symmetry.space_group_name_H-M   'P 1'
#
loop_
_entity.id
_entity.type
_entity.pdbx_description
1 polymer ?
#
loop_
_entity_poly.entity_id
_entity_poly.type
_entity_poly.pdbx_seq_one_letter_code
_entity_poly.pdbx_strand_id
1 'polypeptide(L)'
;MAAKTFSKTKIKKGKPSTKSNTKKQTKLKTTSSGIELSKSFFNPKNPLPVVYQPNSTTQKSKQTLIQWIKTNKRALTDDLKQYGAILFRGFEIISPQDFEEVILNIDSNLKNNYLGTSPRNQVTKYIFTATELPSAYPIMQHAEMSFLDSPPKKLFFYCGKAPGKFGETPITDLRKVLKEIPIHIREKFEKEKIRYSRVYNGPSNQSRFQFWKTKRWDEMFQTKDKNEVEKTSKKQNFKVEWFGKDDLRLVNTTLAIRKHPESNTLAWHNHSQVFHIDAARKEYWKIFVRQKTIRGFLVAVTLEILTFIKK
;
A
#
# COMPACT_ATOMS: atom_id res chain seq x y z
N MET A 1 -4.80 -8.67 3.23
CA MET A 1 -3.94 -7.80 2.41
C MET A 1 -2.93 -8.69 1.69
N ALA A 2 -2.80 -8.58 0.36
CA ALA A 2 -1.88 -9.38 -0.45
C ALA A 2 -0.93 -8.48 -1.25
N ALA A 3 0.33 -8.89 -1.42
CA ALA A 3 1.42 -8.07 -2.00
C ALA A 3 2.23 -8.82 -3.08
N LYS A 4 2.95 -8.11 -3.97
CA LYS A 4 3.78 -8.70 -5.06
C LYS A 4 5.12 -8.00 -5.24
N THR A 5 6.19 -8.77 -5.53
CA THR A 5 7.57 -8.31 -5.80
C THR A 5 8.19 -9.08 -6.99
N PHE A 6 9.19 -8.51 -7.68
CA PHE A 6 9.87 -9.17 -8.84
C PHE A 6 11.37 -8.91 -8.93
N SER A 7 12.10 -9.91 -9.44
CA SER A 7 13.46 -9.89 -9.97
C SER A 7 13.49 -9.56 -11.48
N LYS A 8 14.65 -9.11 -11.97
CA LYS A 8 14.88 -8.54 -13.33
C LYS A 8 15.23 -9.61 -14.37
N THR A 9 14.72 -9.43 -15.60
CA THR A 9 15.27 -10.07 -16.82
C THR A 9 15.50 -9.01 -17.91
N LYS A 10 16.68 -9.07 -18.56
CA LYS A 10 17.16 -8.15 -19.61
C LYS A 10 16.47 -8.42 -20.96
N ILE A 11 16.15 -7.36 -21.71
CA ILE A 11 15.75 -7.45 -23.13
C ILE A 11 16.61 -6.48 -23.97
N LYS A 12 17.10 -6.99 -25.10
CA LYS A 12 17.93 -6.32 -26.12
C LYS A 12 17.09 -5.37 -27.00
N LYS A 13 17.73 -4.28 -27.45
CA LYS A 13 17.17 -3.22 -28.30
C LYS A 13 17.16 -3.62 -29.79
N GLY A 14 16.06 -3.35 -30.49
CA GLY A 14 15.97 -3.24 -31.96
C GLY A 14 15.36 -1.88 -32.35
N LYS A 15 15.93 -1.25 -33.39
CA LYS A 15 15.59 0.09 -33.90
C LYS A 15 14.23 0.14 -34.64
N PRO A 16 13.56 1.31 -34.73
CA PRO A 16 12.30 1.46 -35.46
C PRO A 16 12.50 1.92 -36.91
N SER A 17 11.65 1.44 -37.83
CA SER A 17 11.44 2.03 -39.15
C SER A 17 10.01 2.58 -39.25
N THR A 18 9.93 3.85 -39.64
CA THR A 18 8.74 4.64 -39.94
C THR A 18 8.02 4.14 -41.19
N LYS A 19 6.68 4.16 -41.18
CA LYS A 19 5.84 4.51 -42.33
C LYS A 19 4.43 4.87 -41.87
N SER A 20 4.02 6.08 -42.22
CA SER A 20 2.67 6.62 -42.09
C SER A 20 1.73 5.90 -43.06
N ASN A 21 0.52 5.56 -42.61
CA ASN A 21 -0.61 5.40 -43.51
C ASN A 21 -1.92 5.73 -42.80
N THR A 22 -2.54 6.81 -43.26
CA THR A 22 -3.87 7.31 -42.93
C THR A 22 -4.91 6.34 -43.50
N LYS A 23 -5.65 5.62 -42.63
CA LYS A 23 -6.89 4.94 -43.01
C LYS A 23 -8.00 5.29 -42.03
N LYS A 24 -9.06 5.90 -42.59
CA LYS A 24 -10.36 6.14 -41.96
C LYS A 24 -10.84 4.84 -41.29
N GLN A 25 -10.93 4.84 -39.96
CA GLN A 25 -11.60 3.79 -39.22
C GLN A 25 -13.09 4.14 -39.07
N THR A 26 -13.90 3.47 -39.89
CA THR A 26 -15.31 3.22 -39.64
C THR A 26 -15.46 2.59 -38.25
N LYS A 27 -16.27 3.24 -37.39
CA LYS A 27 -16.65 2.72 -36.07
C LYS A 27 -17.46 1.43 -36.26
N LEU A 28 -16.78 0.29 -36.21
CA LEU A 28 -17.41 -0.99 -35.88
C LEU A 28 -17.84 -0.93 -34.41
N LYS A 29 -19.14 -0.74 -34.18
CA LYS A 29 -19.78 -1.04 -32.89
C LYS A 29 -19.67 -2.55 -32.66
N THR A 30 -18.63 -2.99 -31.95
CA THR A 30 -18.67 -4.29 -31.26
C THR A 30 -19.69 -4.19 -30.14
N THR A 31 -20.90 -4.67 -30.39
CA THR A 31 -21.89 -5.00 -29.37
C THR A 31 -21.37 -6.16 -28.55
N SER A 32 -20.55 -5.89 -27.53
CA SER A 32 -20.30 -6.88 -26.49
C SER A 32 -21.53 -6.92 -25.60
N SER A 33 -22.24 -8.05 -25.60
CA SER A 33 -23.26 -8.44 -24.62
C SER A 33 -22.64 -8.68 -23.23
N GLY A 34 -21.74 -7.79 -22.82
CA GLY A 34 -21.04 -7.83 -21.56
C GLY A 34 -21.85 -7.13 -20.49
N ILE A 35 -21.78 -7.65 -19.27
CA ILE A 35 -22.24 -6.94 -18.08
C ILE A 35 -21.59 -5.55 -18.10
N GLU A 36 -22.39 -4.50 -18.02
CA GLU A 36 -21.91 -3.13 -17.91
C GLU A 36 -22.07 -2.66 -16.46
N LEU A 37 -21.02 -2.04 -15.92
CA LEU A 37 -21.01 -1.40 -14.60
C LEU A 37 -20.85 0.10 -14.79
N SER A 38 -21.46 0.90 -13.92
CA SER A 38 -21.24 2.34 -13.90
C SER A 38 -19.83 2.65 -13.40
N LYS A 39 -19.19 3.63 -14.05
CA LYS A 39 -17.87 4.14 -13.72
C LYS A 39 -17.98 5.61 -13.32
N SER A 40 -17.57 5.95 -12.11
CA SER A 40 -17.70 7.30 -11.54
C SER A 40 -16.50 7.69 -10.68
N PHE A 41 -16.52 8.89 -10.12
CA PHE A 41 -15.48 9.42 -9.21
C PHE A 41 -16.16 10.16 -8.05
N PHE A 42 -15.57 10.13 -6.85
CA PHE A 42 -16.05 10.97 -5.75
C PHE A 42 -15.86 12.47 -6.02
N ASN A 43 -14.76 12.81 -6.68
CA ASN A 43 -14.43 14.17 -7.04
C ASN A 43 -13.83 14.18 -8.45
N PRO A 44 -14.53 14.73 -9.46
CA PRO A 44 -14.01 14.80 -10.83
C PRO A 44 -12.67 15.55 -10.96
N LYS A 45 -12.38 16.52 -10.07
CA LYS A 45 -11.10 17.26 -10.05
C LYS A 45 -9.95 16.43 -9.45
N ASN A 46 -10.28 15.39 -8.69
CA ASN A 46 -9.31 14.45 -8.13
C ASN A 46 -9.80 13.01 -8.36
N PRO A 47 -9.59 12.44 -9.56
CA PRO A 47 -10.15 11.15 -9.94
C PRO A 47 -9.38 9.98 -9.30
N LEU A 48 -9.36 9.92 -7.96
CA LEU A 48 -8.77 8.88 -7.13
C LEU A 48 -9.69 8.64 -5.92
N PRO A 49 -10.23 7.43 -5.73
CA PRO A 49 -10.26 6.30 -6.67
C PRO A 49 -11.29 6.50 -7.79
N VAL A 50 -11.12 5.73 -8.87
CA VAL A 50 -12.24 5.44 -9.77
C VAL A 50 -13.18 4.44 -9.09
N VAL A 51 -14.49 4.64 -9.24
CA VAL A 51 -15.52 3.84 -8.57
C VAL A 51 -16.30 3.06 -9.62
N TYR A 52 -16.38 1.74 -9.43
CA TYR A 52 -17.24 0.85 -10.21
C TYR A 52 -18.42 0.38 -9.36
N GLN A 53 -19.63 0.50 -9.90
CA GLN A 53 -20.87 0.13 -9.21
C GLN A 53 -21.82 -0.67 -10.14
N PRO A 54 -22.66 -1.55 -9.58
CA PRO A 54 -23.72 -2.19 -10.35
C PRO A 54 -24.75 -1.15 -10.81
N ASN A 55 -25.27 -1.30 -12.03
CA ASN A 55 -26.32 -0.44 -12.59
C ASN A 55 -27.73 -0.83 -12.13
N SER A 56 -27.89 -2.06 -11.63
CA SER A 56 -29.18 -2.57 -11.12
C SER A 56 -28.97 -3.46 -9.90
N THR A 57 -30.06 -3.75 -9.18
CA THR A 57 -30.08 -4.71 -8.07
C THR A 57 -29.67 -6.11 -8.50
N THR A 58 -30.03 -6.52 -9.71
CA THR A 58 -29.69 -7.83 -10.28
C THR A 58 -28.20 -8.01 -10.58
N GLN A 59 -27.42 -6.92 -10.62
CA GLN A 59 -25.98 -6.95 -10.88
C GLN A 59 -25.11 -6.93 -9.61
N LYS A 60 -25.69 -6.97 -8.41
CA LYS A 60 -24.95 -6.84 -7.15
C LYS A 60 -24.16 -8.09 -6.77
N SER A 61 -24.48 -9.24 -7.36
CA SER A 61 -23.90 -10.53 -6.94
C SER A 61 -22.38 -10.60 -7.13
N LYS A 62 -21.71 -11.37 -6.27
CA LYS A 62 -20.28 -11.69 -6.39
C LYS A 62 -19.93 -12.24 -7.77
N GLN A 63 -20.74 -13.14 -8.31
CA GLN A 63 -20.51 -13.77 -9.61
C GLN A 63 -20.56 -12.75 -10.74
N THR A 64 -21.47 -11.77 -10.66
CA THR A 64 -21.53 -10.65 -11.62
C THR A 64 -20.23 -9.86 -11.61
N LEU A 65 -19.72 -9.51 -10.43
CA LEU A 65 -18.46 -8.78 -10.30
C LEU A 65 -17.28 -9.59 -10.86
N ILE A 66 -17.17 -10.87 -10.53
CA ILE A 66 -16.11 -11.76 -11.04
C ILE A 66 -16.17 -11.85 -12.57
N GLN A 67 -17.36 -12.06 -13.13
CA GLN A 67 -17.53 -12.15 -14.59
C GLN A 67 -17.16 -10.84 -15.27
N TRP A 68 -17.56 -9.71 -14.68
CA TRP A 68 -17.18 -8.40 -15.17
C TRP A 68 -15.66 -8.18 -15.14
N ILE A 69 -14.98 -8.53 -14.04
CA ILE A 69 -13.52 -8.43 -13.90
C ILE A 69 -12.82 -9.26 -14.97
N LYS A 70 -13.27 -10.49 -15.21
CA LYS A 70 -12.70 -11.40 -16.22
C LYS A 70 -12.78 -10.81 -17.63
N THR A 71 -13.92 -10.21 -17.98
CA THR A 71 -14.15 -9.59 -19.31
C THR A 71 -13.43 -8.24 -19.45
N ASN A 72 -13.21 -7.51 -18.36
CA ASN A 72 -12.71 -6.13 -18.37
C ASN A 72 -11.28 -5.97 -17.83
N LYS A 73 -10.45 -7.03 -17.84
CA LYS A 73 -9.07 -6.99 -17.30
C LYS A 73 -8.20 -5.86 -17.84
N ARG A 74 -8.32 -5.56 -19.15
CA ARG A 74 -7.59 -4.46 -19.78
C ARG A 74 -8.02 -3.11 -19.23
N ALA A 75 -9.32 -2.84 -19.22
CA ALA A 75 -9.88 -1.60 -18.68
C ALA A 75 -9.48 -1.41 -17.21
N LEU A 76 -9.53 -2.46 -16.39
CA LEU A 76 -9.07 -2.43 -15.00
C LEU A 76 -7.58 -2.11 -14.87
N THR A 77 -6.75 -2.68 -15.73
CA THR A 77 -5.30 -2.42 -15.72
C THR A 77 -5.01 -0.97 -16.13
N ASP A 78 -5.69 -0.47 -17.15
CA ASP A 78 -5.51 0.89 -17.66
C ASP A 78 -5.99 1.92 -16.62
N ASP A 79 -7.14 1.68 -15.99
CA ASP A 79 -7.66 2.52 -14.92
C ASP A 79 -6.77 2.52 -13.69
N LEU A 80 -6.25 1.37 -13.28
CA LEU A 80 -5.34 1.32 -12.14
C LEU A 80 -4.04 2.09 -12.44
N LYS A 81 -3.52 2.01 -13.67
CA LYS A 81 -2.35 2.78 -14.11
C LYS A 81 -2.63 4.29 -14.14
N GLN A 82 -3.80 4.68 -14.62
CA GLN A 82 -4.18 6.08 -14.75
C GLN A 82 -4.49 6.71 -13.39
N TYR A 83 -5.42 6.12 -12.66
CA TYR A 83 -6.01 6.71 -11.46
C TYR A 83 -5.28 6.31 -10.17
N GLY A 84 -4.65 5.13 -10.13
CA GLY A 84 -3.84 4.65 -9.00
C GLY A 84 -4.61 3.79 -7.99
N ALA A 85 -5.94 3.90 -7.92
CA ALA A 85 -6.78 3.00 -7.14
C ALA A 85 -8.18 2.86 -7.74
N ILE A 86 -8.77 1.68 -7.51
CA ILE A 86 -10.12 1.32 -7.95
C ILE A 86 -10.92 0.92 -6.71
N LEU A 87 -12.16 1.41 -6.61
CA LEU A 87 -13.13 1.01 -5.61
C LEU A 87 -14.30 0.30 -6.29
N PHE A 88 -14.53 -0.95 -5.91
CA PHE A 88 -15.79 -1.63 -6.21
C PHE A 88 -16.78 -1.36 -5.07
N ARG A 89 -17.95 -0.81 -5.39
CA ARG A 89 -18.95 -0.41 -4.39
C ARG A 89 -20.34 -0.89 -4.77
N GLY A 90 -21.08 -1.42 -3.79
CA GLY A 90 -22.47 -1.86 -3.97
C GLY A 90 -22.63 -3.32 -4.37
N PHE A 91 -21.57 -4.12 -4.30
CA PHE A 91 -21.60 -5.56 -4.53
C PHE A 91 -21.78 -6.34 -3.23
N GLU A 92 -22.40 -7.51 -3.32
CA GLU A 92 -22.66 -8.46 -2.24
C GLU A 92 -21.42 -9.31 -1.95
N ILE A 93 -20.38 -8.65 -1.45
CA ILE A 93 -19.17 -9.30 -0.92
C ILE A 93 -19.31 -9.30 0.59
N ILE A 94 -19.79 -10.40 1.15
CA ILE A 94 -20.23 -10.48 2.56
C ILE A 94 -19.21 -11.15 3.47
N SER A 95 -18.23 -11.86 2.90
CA SER A 95 -17.23 -12.61 3.66
C SER A 95 -15.79 -12.35 3.18
N PRO A 96 -14.78 -12.60 4.04
CA PRO A 96 -13.38 -12.65 3.62
C PRO A 96 -13.11 -13.63 2.48
N GLN A 97 -13.86 -14.74 2.42
CA GLN A 97 -13.77 -15.76 1.37
C GLN A 97 -14.28 -15.22 0.03
N ASP A 98 -15.42 -14.53 0.02
CA ASP A 98 -15.92 -13.85 -1.19
C ASP A 98 -14.91 -12.82 -1.70
N PHE A 99 -14.33 -12.06 -0.77
CA PHE A 99 -13.32 -11.08 -1.12
C PHE A 99 -12.08 -11.73 -1.73
N GLU A 100 -11.56 -12.81 -1.13
CA GLU A 100 -10.42 -13.57 -1.65
C GLU A 100 -10.70 -14.08 -3.08
N GLU A 101 -11.88 -14.65 -3.31
CA GLU A 101 -12.29 -15.15 -4.63
C GLU A 101 -12.34 -14.04 -5.68
N VAL A 102 -12.87 -12.86 -5.34
CA VAL A 102 -12.89 -11.70 -6.22
C VAL A 102 -11.48 -11.23 -6.58
N ILE A 103 -10.60 -11.04 -5.58
CA ILE A 103 -9.27 -10.48 -5.85
C ILE A 103 -8.34 -11.45 -6.60
N LEU A 104 -8.55 -12.76 -6.49
CA LEU A 104 -7.85 -13.77 -7.30
C LEU A 104 -8.13 -13.63 -8.80
N ASN A 105 -9.31 -13.08 -9.17
CA ASN A 105 -9.63 -12.79 -10.56
C ASN A 105 -8.99 -11.50 -11.07
N ILE A 106 -8.55 -10.61 -10.17
CA ILE A 106 -7.81 -9.38 -10.49
C ILE A 106 -6.29 -9.67 -10.58
N ASP A 107 -5.76 -10.46 -9.65
CA ASP A 107 -4.37 -10.92 -9.64
C ASP A 107 -4.28 -12.34 -9.08
N SER A 108 -3.99 -13.31 -9.95
CA SER A 108 -3.91 -14.73 -9.57
C SER A 108 -2.64 -15.07 -8.77
N ASN A 109 -1.68 -14.15 -8.67
CA ASN A 109 -0.39 -14.38 -8.00
C ASN A 109 -0.29 -13.62 -6.67
N LEU A 110 -1.31 -13.77 -5.83
CA LEU A 110 -1.32 -13.23 -4.47
C LEU A 110 -0.18 -13.85 -3.64
N LYS A 111 0.48 -13.02 -2.82
CA LYS A 111 1.49 -13.47 -1.85
C LYS A 111 1.09 -13.11 -0.43
N ASN A 112 1.51 -13.94 0.50
CA ASN A 112 1.36 -13.79 1.94
C ASN A 112 2.71 -13.59 2.68
N ASN A 113 3.83 -13.56 1.96
CA ASN A 113 5.14 -13.24 2.54
C ASN A 113 5.16 -11.76 2.94
N TYR A 114 5.04 -11.49 4.24
CA TYR A 114 4.90 -10.15 4.79
C TYR A 114 6.04 -9.85 5.79
N LEU A 115 6.92 -8.93 5.42
CA LEU A 115 8.03 -8.46 6.26
C LEU A 115 7.69 -7.16 7.00
N GLY A 116 6.40 -6.85 7.17
CA GLY A 116 5.98 -5.67 7.91
C GLY A 116 5.88 -5.92 9.42
N THR A 117 5.84 -4.82 10.16
CA THR A 117 6.07 -4.81 11.61
C THR A 117 4.81 -5.03 12.45
N SER A 118 3.62 -4.83 11.87
CA SER A 118 2.35 -4.93 12.60
C SER A 118 1.85 -6.39 12.70
N PRO A 119 1.34 -6.82 13.87
CA PRO A 119 0.64 -8.09 14.01
C PRO A 119 -0.60 -8.12 13.12
N ARG A 120 -0.86 -9.29 12.53
CA ARG A 120 -2.01 -9.53 11.65
C ARG A 120 -2.46 -10.97 11.84
N ASN A 121 -3.76 -11.17 11.99
CA ASN A 121 -4.35 -12.50 12.07
C ASN A 121 -4.71 -12.98 10.66
N GLN A 122 -4.28 -14.18 10.32
CA GLN A 122 -4.65 -14.83 9.07
C GLN A 122 -6.13 -15.24 9.15
N VAL A 123 -6.92 -14.85 8.16
CA VAL A 123 -8.37 -15.16 8.08
C VAL A 123 -8.65 -16.20 7.00
N THR A 124 -7.94 -16.10 5.87
CA THR A 124 -7.94 -17.07 4.76
C THR A 124 -6.51 -17.25 4.26
N LYS A 125 -6.28 -17.84 3.10
CA LYS A 125 -4.92 -18.05 2.57
C LYS A 125 -4.16 -16.74 2.31
N TYR A 126 -4.86 -15.71 1.82
CA TYR A 126 -4.29 -14.42 1.43
C TYR A 126 -4.93 -13.22 2.14
N ILE A 127 -5.98 -13.42 2.93
CA ILE A 127 -6.64 -12.37 3.71
C ILE A 127 -6.13 -12.38 5.15
N PHE A 128 -5.81 -11.18 5.62
CA PHE A 128 -5.25 -10.88 6.93
C PHE A 128 -5.95 -9.63 7.47
N THR A 129 -6.14 -9.54 8.79
CA THR A 129 -6.58 -8.30 9.44
C THR A 129 -5.54 -7.19 9.23
N ALA A 130 -5.98 -5.93 9.12
CA ALA A 130 -5.11 -4.83 8.67
C ALA A 130 -4.04 -4.48 9.71
N THR A 131 -4.42 -4.26 10.96
CA THR A 131 -3.56 -3.97 12.12
C THR A 131 -4.42 -3.92 13.39
N GLU A 132 -3.93 -4.49 14.50
CA GLU A 132 -4.60 -4.51 15.82
C GLU A 132 -4.21 -3.30 16.71
N LEU A 133 -3.77 -2.18 16.11
CA LEU A 133 -3.48 -0.97 16.89
C LEU A 133 -4.76 -0.42 17.50
N PRO A 134 -4.69 0.22 18.69
CA PRO A 134 -5.85 0.87 19.28
C PRO A 134 -6.51 1.82 18.28
N SER A 135 -7.85 1.83 18.23
CA SER A 135 -8.64 2.66 17.30
C SER A 135 -8.34 4.16 17.39
N ALA A 136 -7.76 4.60 18.49
CA ALA A 136 -7.34 5.97 18.73
C ALA A 136 -5.97 6.33 18.10
N TYR A 137 -5.22 5.36 17.58
CA TYR A 137 -3.91 5.60 16.99
C TYR A 137 -4.04 5.81 15.46
N PRO A 138 -3.79 7.03 14.95
CA PRO A 138 -3.81 7.27 13.52
C PRO A 138 -2.59 6.64 12.87
N ILE A 139 -2.83 5.91 11.79
CA ILE A 139 -1.75 5.39 10.95
C ILE A 139 -1.40 6.50 9.95
N MET A 140 -0.22 7.11 10.13
CA MET A 140 0.29 8.12 9.21
C MET A 140 0.37 7.58 7.78
N GLN A 141 0.15 8.46 6.79
CA GLN A 141 0.22 8.09 5.39
C GLN A 141 1.60 7.51 5.03
N HIS A 142 1.60 6.38 4.31
CA HIS A 142 2.80 5.71 3.88
C HIS A 142 2.53 4.86 2.63
N ALA A 143 3.58 4.53 1.89
CA ALA A 143 3.56 3.45 0.91
C ALA A 143 3.89 2.12 1.62
N GLU A 144 3.00 1.12 1.47
CA GLU A 144 3.13 -0.19 2.14
C GLU A 144 4.52 -0.80 1.87
N MET A 145 5.22 -1.14 2.95
CA MET A 145 6.56 -1.74 2.92
C MET A 145 7.55 -1.05 1.97
N SER A 146 7.48 0.28 1.81
CA SER A 146 8.36 1.00 0.86
C SER A 146 9.85 0.91 1.19
N PHE A 147 10.18 0.45 2.40
CA PHE A 147 11.54 0.16 2.86
C PHE A 147 12.10 -1.13 2.26
N LEU A 148 11.32 -1.96 1.56
CA LEU A 148 11.82 -3.13 0.86
C LEU A 148 12.44 -2.75 -0.49
N ASP A 149 13.43 -3.49 -0.96
CA ASP A 149 13.98 -3.30 -2.31
C ASP A 149 12.89 -3.50 -3.37
N SER A 150 12.07 -4.52 -3.18
CA SER A 150 10.87 -4.78 -3.97
C SER A 150 9.65 -4.65 -3.05
N PRO A 151 8.91 -3.53 -3.09
CA PRO A 151 7.67 -3.36 -2.33
C PRO A 151 6.47 -3.98 -3.08
N PRO A 152 5.32 -4.17 -2.39
CA PRO A 152 4.07 -4.62 -3.00
C PRO A 152 3.66 -3.76 -4.19
N LYS A 153 3.32 -4.40 -5.32
CA LYS A 153 2.79 -3.69 -6.49
C LYS A 153 1.31 -3.30 -6.38
N LYS A 154 0.54 -4.07 -5.62
CA LYS A 154 -0.91 -3.87 -5.42
C LYS A 154 -1.23 -4.16 -3.97
N LEU A 155 -2.29 -3.51 -3.51
CA LEU A 155 -2.88 -3.69 -2.20
C LEU A 155 -4.39 -3.79 -2.35
N PHE A 156 -4.99 -4.69 -1.58
CA PHE A 156 -6.44 -4.91 -1.60
C PHE A 156 -6.98 -4.72 -0.18
N PHE A 157 -8.03 -3.90 -0.07
CA PHE A 157 -8.75 -3.64 1.18
C PHE A 157 -10.20 -4.10 1.05
N TYR A 158 -10.73 -4.62 2.15
CA TYR A 158 -12.11 -5.08 2.29
C TYR A 158 -12.68 -4.55 3.59
N CYS A 159 -13.90 -4.02 3.52
CA CYS A 159 -14.64 -3.53 4.67
C CYS A 159 -15.73 -4.54 5.01
N GLY A 160 -15.42 -5.51 5.89
CA GLY A 160 -16.42 -6.47 6.38
C GLY A 160 -17.41 -5.87 7.39
N LYS A 161 -16.99 -4.87 8.16
CA LYS A 161 -17.84 -4.11 9.07
C LYS A 161 -17.50 -2.63 8.97
N ALA A 162 -18.46 -1.84 8.52
CA ALA A 162 -18.29 -0.40 8.42
C ALA A 162 -18.23 0.23 9.83
N PRO A 163 -17.29 1.13 10.10
CA PRO A 163 -17.27 1.91 11.33
C PRO A 163 -18.49 2.85 11.40
N GLY A 164 -19.07 3.02 12.59
CA GLY A 164 -20.19 3.95 12.78
C GLY A 164 -19.79 5.42 12.62
N LYS A 165 -18.52 5.76 12.90
CA LYS A 165 -17.95 7.10 12.71
C LYS A 165 -16.45 6.99 12.46
N PHE A 166 -15.94 7.79 11.53
CA PHE A 166 -14.52 7.80 11.11
C PHE A 166 -14.06 6.41 10.62
N GLY A 167 -12.77 6.09 10.69
CA GLY A 167 -12.23 4.79 10.29
C GLY A 167 -12.07 4.64 8.77
N GLU A 168 -12.13 5.74 8.04
CA GLU A 168 -11.77 5.76 6.63
C GLU A 168 -10.30 5.31 6.44
N THR A 169 -9.97 4.77 5.27
CA THR A 169 -8.58 4.56 4.84
C THR A 169 -8.25 5.59 3.77
N PRO A 170 -7.71 6.78 4.15
CA PRO A 170 -7.36 7.81 3.17
C PRO A 170 -6.28 7.29 2.22
N ILE A 171 -6.46 7.52 0.93
CA ILE A 171 -5.47 7.19 -0.09
C ILE A 171 -4.98 8.46 -0.78
N THR A 172 -3.71 8.46 -1.18
CA THR A 172 -3.05 9.64 -1.76
C THR A 172 -2.28 9.25 -3.01
N ASP A 173 -2.33 10.11 -4.04
CA ASP A 173 -1.54 9.94 -5.25
C ASP A 173 -0.09 10.40 -5.01
N LEU A 174 0.82 9.46 -4.81
CA LEU A 174 2.24 9.73 -4.57
C LEU A 174 2.95 10.38 -5.78
N ARG A 175 2.35 10.35 -6.98
CA ARG A 175 2.83 11.11 -8.15
C ARG A 175 2.55 12.60 -7.98
N LYS A 176 1.41 12.96 -7.38
CA LYS A 176 1.07 14.35 -7.06
C LYS A 176 1.92 14.87 -5.91
N VAL A 177 2.10 14.06 -4.85
CA VAL A 177 3.02 14.37 -3.75
C VAL A 177 4.40 14.73 -4.30
N LEU A 178 4.96 13.90 -5.19
CA LEU A 178 6.25 14.19 -5.82
C LEU A 178 6.28 15.55 -6.54
N LYS A 179 5.21 15.95 -7.22
CA LYS A 179 5.15 17.25 -7.91
C LYS A 179 5.11 18.43 -6.93
N GLU A 180 4.53 18.23 -5.75
CA GLU A 180 4.40 19.25 -4.71
C GLU A 180 5.67 19.39 -3.84
N ILE A 181 6.52 18.36 -3.75
CA ILE A 181 7.77 18.46 -3.00
C ILE A 181 8.72 19.48 -3.68
N PRO A 182 9.30 20.44 -2.93
CA PRO A 182 10.32 21.36 -3.46
C PRO A 182 11.48 20.65 -4.18
N ILE A 183 11.97 21.22 -5.28
CA ILE A 183 12.96 20.57 -6.15
C ILE A 183 14.25 20.20 -5.39
N HIS A 184 14.78 21.10 -4.57
CA HIS A 184 16.00 20.87 -3.80
C HIS A 184 15.86 19.69 -2.81
N ILE A 185 14.66 19.46 -2.27
CA ILE A 185 14.37 18.30 -1.41
C ILE A 185 14.37 17.03 -2.26
N ARG A 186 13.70 17.04 -3.42
CA ARG A 186 13.66 15.88 -4.33
C ARG A 186 15.07 15.45 -4.75
N GLU A 187 15.88 16.39 -5.19
CA GLU A 187 17.26 16.14 -5.65
C GLU A 187 18.12 15.56 -4.55
N LYS A 188 18.01 16.08 -3.31
CA LYS A 188 18.71 15.51 -2.16
C LYS A 188 18.31 14.06 -1.92
N PHE A 189 17.01 13.76 -1.91
CA PHE A 189 16.51 12.40 -1.69
C PHE A 189 16.85 11.44 -2.84
N GLU A 190 16.93 11.92 -4.09
CA GLU A 190 17.39 11.13 -5.24
C GLU A 190 18.88 10.82 -5.16
N LYS A 191 19.72 11.81 -4.80
CA LYS A 191 21.17 11.66 -4.67
C LYS A 191 21.55 10.79 -3.47
N GLU A 192 21.00 11.08 -2.30
CA GLU A 192 21.42 10.47 -1.03
C GLU A 192 20.66 9.20 -0.68
N LYS A 193 19.49 8.96 -1.32
CA LYS A 193 18.59 7.83 -1.03
C LYS A 193 18.10 7.88 0.44
N ILE A 194 17.46 6.80 0.90
CA ILE A 194 16.98 6.68 2.29
C ILE A 194 17.57 5.42 2.91
N ARG A 195 18.28 5.57 4.03
CA ARG A 195 18.72 4.45 4.86
C ARG A 195 17.72 4.19 5.97
N TYR A 196 17.19 2.97 6.02
CA TYR A 196 16.37 2.48 7.13
C TYR A 196 17.23 1.61 8.05
N SER A 197 17.09 1.81 9.36
CA SER A 197 17.66 0.96 10.40
C SER A 197 16.52 0.53 11.31
N ARG A 198 16.28 -0.79 11.41
CA ARG A 198 15.19 -1.37 12.19
C ARG A 198 15.76 -2.37 13.17
N VAL A 199 15.35 -2.26 14.43
CA VAL A 199 15.77 -3.14 15.51
C VAL A 199 14.60 -4.00 15.94
N TYR A 200 14.86 -5.31 16.06
CA TYR A 200 13.89 -6.32 16.43
C TYR A 200 14.46 -7.13 17.59
N ASN A 201 13.60 -7.41 18.57
CA ASN A 201 14.00 -8.27 19.68
C ASN A 201 14.02 -9.72 19.23
N GLY A 202 14.90 -10.50 19.87
CA GLY A 202 14.96 -11.94 19.68
C GLY A 202 13.99 -12.75 20.52
N PRO A 203 13.88 -14.07 20.21
CA PRO A 203 12.97 -14.96 20.89
C PRO A 203 13.21 -15.12 22.39
N SER A 204 14.41 -14.80 22.87
CA SER A 204 14.77 -14.81 24.29
C SER A 204 14.12 -13.68 25.08
N ASN A 205 13.67 -12.60 24.41
CA ASN A 205 13.00 -11.49 25.06
C ASN A 205 11.51 -11.83 25.26
N GLN A 206 11.16 -12.19 26.50
CA GLN A 206 9.79 -12.54 26.92
C GLN A 206 9.01 -11.34 27.47
N SER A 207 9.47 -10.10 27.29
CA SER A 207 8.79 -8.93 27.84
C SER A 207 7.39 -8.76 27.23
N ARG A 208 6.41 -9.21 28.02
CA ARG A 208 4.97 -9.28 27.73
C ARG A 208 4.21 -7.96 27.96
N PHE A 209 4.90 -6.92 28.44
CA PHE A 209 4.31 -5.66 28.89
C PHE A 209 4.82 -4.44 28.11
N GLN A 210 4.79 -4.48 26.79
CA GLN A 210 5.09 -3.29 25.98
C GLN A 210 4.04 -3.11 24.89
N PHE A 211 3.00 -2.32 25.20
CA PHE A 211 1.89 -1.94 24.33
C PHE A 211 2.30 -1.28 22.99
N TRP A 212 3.59 -1.00 22.79
CA TRP A 212 4.14 -0.28 21.65
C TRP A 212 5.19 -1.07 20.85
N LYS A 213 5.42 -2.36 21.16
CA LYS A 213 6.47 -3.14 20.49
C LYS A 213 5.99 -3.76 19.17
N THR A 214 6.83 -3.61 18.13
CA THR A 214 6.72 -4.33 16.86
C THR A 214 6.99 -5.83 17.05
N LYS A 215 6.55 -6.67 16.10
CA LYS A 215 6.85 -8.12 16.08
C LYS A 215 8.30 -8.43 16.40
N ARG A 216 8.57 -9.57 17.05
CA ARG A 216 9.92 -10.12 17.15
C ARG A 216 10.41 -10.56 15.77
N TRP A 217 11.72 -10.69 15.59
CA TRP A 217 12.23 -11.07 14.27
C TRP A 217 11.77 -12.49 13.88
N ASP A 218 11.66 -13.42 14.82
CA ASP A 218 11.27 -14.81 14.52
C ASP A 218 9.81 -14.92 14.06
N GLU A 219 8.92 -14.09 14.61
CA GLU A 219 7.53 -13.95 14.16
C GLU A 219 7.43 -13.28 12.79
N MET A 220 8.30 -12.30 12.52
CA MET A 220 8.33 -11.57 11.24
C MET A 220 8.85 -12.47 10.10
N PHE A 221 9.93 -13.21 10.35
CA PHE A 221 10.52 -14.13 9.37
C PHE A 221 9.86 -15.52 9.37
N GLN A 222 9.00 -15.82 10.35
CA GLN A 222 8.35 -17.13 10.54
C GLN A 222 9.36 -18.28 10.68
N THR A 223 10.49 -18.00 11.35
CA THR A 223 11.56 -18.98 11.60
C THR A 223 12.39 -18.55 12.80
N LYS A 224 12.99 -19.51 13.50
CA LYS A 224 13.98 -19.29 14.56
C LYS A 224 15.42 -19.52 14.06
N ASP A 225 15.59 -19.93 12.81
CA ASP A 225 16.90 -20.16 12.22
C ASP A 225 17.49 -18.85 11.67
N LYS A 226 18.63 -18.43 12.24
CA LYS A 226 19.36 -17.24 11.82
C LYS A 226 19.86 -17.32 10.37
N ASN A 227 20.19 -18.52 9.88
CA ASN A 227 20.67 -18.70 8.51
C ASN A 227 19.56 -18.42 7.49
N GLU A 228 18.33 -18.87 7.76
CA GLU A 228 17.17 -18.57 6.91
C GLU A 228 16.78 -17.08 6.96
N VAL A 229 16.96 -16.42 8.12
CA VAL A 229 16.82 -14.96 8.26
C VAL A 229 17.83 -14.24 7.37
N GLU A 230 19.11 -14.61 7.41
CA GLU A 230 20.16 -13.99 6.61
C GLU A 230 19.95 -14.18 5.11
N LYS A 231 19.56 -15.39 4.69
CA LYS A 231 19.21 -15.72 3.31
C LYS A 231 18.03 -14.89 2.81
N THR A 232 16.98 -14.75 3.61
CA THR A 232 15.81 -13.93 3.27
C THR A 232 16.17 -12.44 3.23
N SER A 233 16.99 -11.99 4.18
CA SER A 233 17.48 -10.62 4.28
C SER A 233 18.34 -10.22 3.08
N LYS A 234 19.22 -11.12 2.64
CA LYS A 234 20.07 -10.93 1.44
C LYS A 234 19.24 -10.74 0.17
N LYS A 235 18.12 -11.47 0.01
CA LYS A 235 17.19 -11.29 -1.13
C LYS A 235 16.55 -9.90 -1.18
N GLN A 236 16.46 -9.21 -0.05
CA GLN A 236 15.88 -7.85 0.08
C GLN A 236 16.94 -6.75 0.25
N ASN A 237 18.23 -7.10 0.06
CA ASN A 237 19.38 -6.20 0.25
C ASN A 237 19.47 -5.60 1.67
N PHE A 238 19.07 -6.38 2.69
CA PHE A 238 19.32 -6.02 4.08
C PHE A 238 20.72 -6.46 4.52
N LYS A 239 21.44 -5.56 5.18
CA LYS A 239 22.56 -5.89 6.06
C LYS A 239 21.96 -6.36 7.39
N VAL A 240 22.36 -7.57 7.79
CA VAL A 240 21.97 -8.20 9.06
C VAL A 240 23.08 -7.93 10.07
N GLU A 241 22.70 -7.40 11.23
CA GLU A 241 23.59 -7.23 12.37
C GLU A 241 22.92 -7.91 13.58
N TRP A 242 23.48 -9.04 14.02
CA TRP A 242 23.08 -9.68 15.27
C TRP A 242 23.80 -9.01 16.43
N PHE A 243 23.11 -8.76 17.53
CA PHE A 243 23.72 -8.18 18.72
C PHE A 243 23.02 -8.65 20.00
N GLY A 244 23.68 -8.42 21.14
CA GLY A 244 23.21 -8.95 22.42
C GLY A 244 23.13 -10.48 22.39
N LYS A 245 22.09 -11.04 23.02
CA LYS A 245 21.85 -12.48 23.06
C LYS A 245 21.32 -13.01 21.72
N ASP A 246 20.30 -12.36 21.18
CA ASP A 246 19.61 -12.79 19.95
C ASP A 246 18.83 -11.66 19.26
N ASP A 247 19.16 -10.40 19.52
CA ASP A 247 18.51 -9.27 18.88
C ASP A 247 19.04 -9.04 17.46
N LEU A 248 18.20 -8.46 16.62
CA LEU A 248 18.46 -8.29 15.20
C LEU A 248 18.32 -6.82 14.80
N ARG A 249 19.33 -6.29 14.11
CA ARG A 249 19.22 -5.04 13.36
C ARG A 249 19.28 -5.33 11.86
N LEU A 250 18.29 -4.81 11.15
CA LEU A 250 18.26 -4.80 9.69
C LEU A 250 18.52 -3.38 9.19
N VAL A 251 19.54 -3.23 8.35
CA VAL A 251 19.89 -1.96 7.72
C VAL A 251 19.81 -2.11 6.21
N ASN A 252 19.12 -1.19 5.54
CA ASN A 252 19.18 -1.11 4.08
C ASN A 252 19.03 0.32 3.58
N THR A 253 19.49 0.55 2.35
CA THR A 253 19.35 1.83 1.66
C THR A 253 18.47 1.65 0.43
N THR A 254 17.41 2.45 0.32
CA THR A 254 16.40 2.33 -0.74
C THR A 254 16.11 3.66 -1.41
N LEU A 255 15.48 3.60 -2.57
CA LEU A 255 15.09 4.78 -3.34
C LEU A 255 13.95 5.54 -2.64
N ALA A 256 14.10 6.86 -2.56
CA ALA A 256 13.03 7.75 -2.12
C ALA A 256 11.96 7.93 -3.19
N ILE A 257 12.40 8.05 -4.44
CA ILE A 257 11.56 8.24 -5.62
C ILE A 257 11.68 6.98 -6.47
N ARG A 258 10.54 6.38 -6.81
CA ARG A 258 10.50 5.14 -7.59
C ARG A 258 9.84 5.38 -8.93
N LYS A 259 10.41 4.76 -9.96
CA LYS A 259 9.84 4.68 -11.30
C LYS A 259 8.94 3.46 -11.40
N HIS A 260 7.68 3.67 -11.77
CA HIS A 260 6.75 2.59 -12.02
C HIS A 260 7.23 1.76 -13.23
N PRO A 261 7.31 0.42 -13.14
CA PRO A 261 7.97 -0.41 -14.16
C PRO A 261 7.24 -0.41 -15.52
N GLU A 262 5.92 -0.24 -15.52
CA GLU A 262 5.11 -0.29 -16.75
C GLU A 262 4.79 1.11 -17.30
N SER A 263 4.16 1.99 -16.50
CA SER A 263 3.83 3.36 -16.91
C SER A 263 5.02 4.33 -16.94
N ASN A 264 6.19 3.95 -16.43
CA ASN A 264 7.37 4.81 -16.33
C ASN A 264 7.20 6.11 -15.52
N THR A 265 6.10 6.26 -14.79
CA THR A 265 5.84 7.44 -13.95
C THR A 265 6.68 7.41 -12.67
N LEU A 266 7.15 8.56 -12.23
CA LEU A 266 7.85 8.72 -10.94
C LEU A 266 6.84 8.99 -9.81
N ALA A 267 7.11 8.48 -8.62
CA ALA A 267 6.31 8.72 -7.43
C ALA A 267 7.19 8.85 -6.18
N TRP A 268 6.74 9.66 -5.21
CA TRP A 268 7.34 9.79 -3.87
C TRP A 268 7.07 8.53 -3.04
N HIS A 269 7.68 7.41 -3.45
CA HIS A 269 7.41 6.08 -2.91
C HIS A 269 8.34 5.77 -1.74
N ASN A 270 8.13 6.49 -0.64
CA ASN A 270 8.77 6.24 0.64
C ASN A 270 7.84 6.64 1.79
N HIS A 271 8.28 6.40 3.03
CA HIS A 271 7.58 6.88 4.23
C HIS A 271 8.53 7.55 5.23
N SER A 272 9.52 8.30 4.73
CA SER A 272 10.49 9.00 5.59
C SER A 272 9.80 10.02 6.52
N GLN A 273 8.71 10.63 6.06
CA GLN A 273 7.93 11.61 6.83
C GLN A 273 7.44 11.07 8.17
N VAL A 274 7.17 9.77 8.27
CA VAL A 274 6.69 9.11 9.50
C VAL A 274 7.71 9.21 10.64
N PHE A 275 9.00 9.34 10.30
CA PHE A 275 10.09 9.41 11.27
C PHE A 275 10.51 10.85 11.60
N HIS A 276 9.90 11.86 10.95
CA HIS A 276 10.22 13.25 11.22
C HIS A 276 9.66 13.65 12.60
N ILE A 277 10.44 14.41 13.39
CA ILE A 277 10.05 14.81 14.75
C ILE A 277 8.71 15.56 14.78
N ASP A 278 8.44 16.38 13.76
CA ASP A 278 7.18 17.12 13.61
C ASP A 278 5.99 16.29 13.08
N ALA A 279 6.19 15.03 12.68
CA ALA A 279 5.17 14.27 11.96
C ALA A 279 3.91 14.07 12.80
N ALA A 280 4.09 13.60 14.04
CA ALA A 280 2.98 13.31 14.95
C ALA A 280 2.18 14.59 15.25
N ARG A 281 2.83 15.67 15.70
CA ARG A 281 2.10 16.92 16.04
C ARG A 281 1.29 17.45 14.84
N LYS A 282 1.87 17.45 13.63
CA LYS A 282 1.19 17.94 12.42
C LYS A 282 -0.01 17.07 12.04
N GLU A 283 0.12 15.75 12.18
CA GLU A 283 -0.96 14.82 11.86
C GLU A 283 -2.11 14.96 12.86
N TYR A 284 -1.81 15.05 14.16
CA TYR A 284 -2.85 15.17 15.19
C TYR A 284 -3.62 16.49 15.12
N TRP A 285 -3.00 17.59 14.69
CA TRP A 285 -3.75 18.82 14.38
C TRP A 285 -4.74 18.63 13.23
N LYS A 286 -4.36 17.96 12.14
CA LYS A 286 -5.28 17.66 11.03
C LYS A 286 -6.43 16.76 11.47
N ILE A 287 -6.14 15.77 12.31
CA ILE A 287 -7.17 14.89 12.89
C ILE A 287 -8.12 15.68 13.76
N PHE A 288 -7.63 16.58 14.61
CA PHE A 288 -8.48 17.45 15.42
C PHE A 288 -9.40 18.31 14.54
N VAL A 289 -8.87 18.97 13.51
CA VAL A 289 -9.68 19.78 12.57
C VAL A 289 -10.80 18.95 11.92
N ARG A 290 -10.50 17.69 11.57
CA ARG A 290 -11.47 16.77 10.94
C ARG A 290 -12.51 16.21 11.92
N GLN A 291 -12.11 15.84 13.13
CA GLN A 291 -12.95 15.11 14.08
C GLN A 291 -13.62 16.00 15.11
N LYS A 292 -13.03 17.17 15.40
CA LYS A 292 -13.48 18.17 16.39
C LYS A 292 -13.77 17.59 17.77
N THR A 293 -12.91 16.68 18.24
CA THR A 293 -13.05 16.05 19.56
C THR A 293 -12.14 16.71 20.59
N ILE A 294 -12.61 16.84 21.84
CA ILE A 294 -11.80 17.36 22.97
C ILE A 294 -10.53 16.53 23.14
N ARG A 295 -10.66 15.20 23.06
CA ARG A 295 -9.52 14.28 23.09
C ARG A 295 -8.50 14.60 21.99
N GLY A 296 -8.96 14.79 20.75
CA GLY A 296 -8.07 15.12 19.63
C GLY A 296 -7.31 16.42 19.85
N PHE A 297 -7.98 17.45 20.40
CA PHE A 297 -7.36 18.71 20.77
C PHE A 297 -6.27 18.53 21.84
N LEU A 298 -6.59 17.86 22.95
CA LEU A 298 -5.64 17.65 24.05
C LEU A 298 -4.40 16.88 23.58
N VAL A 299 -4.57 15.86 22.74
CA VAL A 299 -3.45 15.10 22.18
C VAL A 299 -2.62 15.97 21.23
N ALA A 300 -3.25 16.79 20.39
CA ALA A 300 -2.53 17.70 19.49
C ALA A 300 -1.69 18.72 20.25
N VAL A 301 -2.25 19.37 21.28
CA VAL A 301 -1.54 20.31 22.15
C VAL A 301 -0.39 19.62 22.89
N THR A 302 -0.64 18.45 23.46
CA THR A 302 0.40 17.67 24.16
C THR A 302 1.57 17.36 23.24
N LEU A 303 1.29 16.88 22.02
CA LEU A 303 2.33 16.57 21.05
C LEU A 303 3.06 17.82 20.55
N GLU A 304 2.39 18.97 20.46
CA GLU A 304 3.02 20.25 20.13
C GLU A 304 4.08 20.61 21.19
N ILE A 305 3.71 20.58 22.47
CA ILE A 305 4.60 20.87 23.60
C ILE A 305 5.76 19.88 23.67
N LEU A 306 5.47 18.58 23.60
CA LEU A 306 6.51 17.53 23.65
C LEU A 306 7.50 17.64 22.47
N THR A 307 7.01 17.99 21.28
CA THR A 307 7.87 18.20 20.12
C THR A 307 8.74 19.44 20.29
N PHE A 308 8.20 20.50 20.88
CA PHE A 308 8.97 21.71 21.18
C PHE A 308 10.08 21.46 22.20
N ILE A 309 9.80 20.75 23.29
CA ILE A 309 10.78 20.40 24.34
C ILE A 309 11.93 19.52 23.80
N LYS A 310 11.64 18.67 22.82
CA LYS A 310 12.61 17.69 22.28
C LYS A 310 13.51 18.27 21.19
N LYS A 311 13.16 19.42 20.60
CA LYS A 311 13.97 20.10 19.59
C LYS A 311 15.04 20.96 20.26
#